data_AF-A0A2T1DKS7-F1
#
_entry.id   AF-A0A2T1DKS7-F1
#
_cell.length_a   1.000
_cell.length_b   1.000
_cell.length_c   1.000
_cell.angle_alpha   90.00
_cell.angle_beta   90.00
_cell.angle_gamma   90.00
#
_symmetry.space_group_name_H-M   'P 1'
#
loop_
_entity.id
_entity.type
_entity.pdbx_description
1 polymer ?
#
loop_
_entity_poly.entity_id
_entity_poly.type
_entity_poly.pdbx_seq_one_letter_code
_entity_poly.pdbx_strand_id
1 'polypeptide(L)'
;MMISDERQRLEKTPLAEKLGQSDVSLLRRYQEKTLGHSQLLPFLHYELANLLFGDVSGSVGYALRKIAYKGLFKQVAGGFILGKGIVIRHPNRISLGQRVAIDDYVLLDASGAGEAGIGIGDDVIISRNCVVQGKTGPVSIGNKTDLGCNVIISSGGGVVIGNSVLIAGNCYIGGGRYIADRLDIPMMEQGVYTKGPVVIEDGVWLGAGAVVLDG
;
A
#
# COMPACT_ATOMS: atom_id res chain seq x y z
N MET A 1 -6.63 37.61 0.03
CA MET A 1 -5.59 36.61 0.34
C MET A 1 -5.68 35.54 -0.74
N MET A 2 -4.85 35.59 -1.77
CA MET A 2 -4.85 34.57 -2.83
C MET A 2 -4.24 33.30 -2.24
N ILE A 3 -5.08 32.32 -1.91
CA ILE A 3 -4.61 30.94 -1.71
C ILE A 3 -4.13 30.50 -3.09
N SER A 4 -2.83 30.29 -3.27
CA SER A 4 -2.31 29.66 -4.47
C SER A 4 -2.97 28.28 -4.57
N ASP A 5 -3.73 28.07 -5.64
CA ASP A 5 -4.40 26.80 -5.92
C ASP A 5 -3.34 25.84 -6.47
N GLU A 6 -2.41 25.40 -5.61
CA GLU A 6 -1.39 24.39 -5.95
C GLU A 6 -2.05 23.01 -6.04
N ARG A 7 -2.95 22.84 -7.02
CA ARG A 7 -3.54 21.55 -7.36
C ARG A 7 -2.52 20.75 -8.14
N GLN A 8 -1.87 19.78 -7.50
CA GLN A 8 -1.05 18.82 -8.23
C GLN A 8 -1.97 17.78 -8.86
N ARG A 9 -2.09 17.77 -10.19
CA ARG A 9 -2.88 16.75 -10.90
C ARG A 9 -2.28 15.36 -10.71
N LEU A 10 -3.13 14.39 -10.41
CA LEU A 10 -2.77 12.98 -10.37
C LEU A 10 -3.12 12.34 -11.71
N GLU A 11 -2.12 11.80 -12.40
CA GLU A 11 -2.35 11.01 -13.59
C GLU A 11 -2.95 9.65 -13.22
N LYS A 12 -4.15 9.38 -13.71
CA LYS A 12 -4.84 8.11 -13.50
C LYS A 12 -5.27 7.58 -14.85
N THR A 13 -4.66 6.48 -15.29
CA THR A 13 -5.20 5.72 -16.43
C THR A 13 -6.50 5.01 -15.98
N PRO A 14 -7.64 5.23 -16.65
CA PRO A 14 -8.88 4.52 -16.36
C PRO A 14 -8.72 3.00 -16.44
N LEU A 15 -9.37 2.27 -15.52
CA LEU A 15 -9.31 0.80 -15.50
C LEU A 15 -9.89 0.18 -16.78
N ALA A 16 -10.92 0.79 -17.36
CA ALA A 16 -11.54 0.36 -18.61
C ALA A 16 -10.56 0.35 -19.79
N GLU A 17 -9.69 1.35 -19.88
CA GLU A 17 -8.63 1.42 -20.91
C GLU A 17 -7.59 0.32 -20.71
N LYS A 18 -7.19 0.04 -19.46
CA LYS A 18 -6.27 -1.07 -19.15
C LYS A 18 -6.85 -2.45 -19.49
N LEU A 19 -8.17 -2.61 -19.43
CA LEU A 19 -8.86 -3.86 -19.78
C LEU A 19 -9.00 -4.03 -21.31
N GLY A 20 -9.17 -2.94 -22.06
CA GLY A 20 -9.40 -2.96 -23.51
C GLY A 20 -8.15 -3.09 -24.38
N GLN A 21 -6.95 -2.81 -23.86
CA GLN A 21 -5.69 -3.06 -24.59
C GLN A 21 -5.56 -4.58 -24.82
N SER A 22 -5.44 -5.07 -26.05
CA SER A 22 -5.40 -6.51 -26.40
C SER A 22 -3.99 -7.05 -26.65
N ASP A 23 -2.99 -6.17 -26.79
CA ASP A 23 -1.73 -6.51 -27.47
C ASP A 23 -0.66 -7.13 -26.56
N VAL A 24 -0.92 -7.21 -25.25
CA VAL A 24 -0.02 -7.81 -24.27
C VAL A 24 -0.60 -9.13 -23.74
N SER A 25 0.23 -10.18 -23.66
CA SER A 25 -0.18 -11.47 -23.10
C SER A 25 -0.71 -11.35 -21.67
N LEU A 26 -1.71 -12.15 -21.32
CA LEU A 26 -2.34 -12.14 -19.98
C LEU A 26 -1.31 -12.38 -18.87
N LEU A 27 -0.35 -13.28 -19.10
CA LEU A 27 0.72 -13.57 -18.16
C LEU A 27 1.57 -12.33 -17.89
N ARG A 28 1.99 -11.61 -18.92
CA ARG A 28 2.82 -10.41 -18.76
C ARG A 28 2.07 -9.31 -18.02
N ARG A 29 0.77 -9.13 -18.28
CA ARG A 29 -0.05 -8.18 -17.50
C ARG A 29 -0.14 -8.55 -16.03
N TYR A 30 -0.28 -9.85 -15.75
CA TYR A 30 -0.29 -10.35 -14.38
C TYR A 30 1.06 -10.09 -13.70
N GLN A 31 2.18 -10.43 -14.34
CA GLN A 31 3.54 -10.15 -13.85
C GLN A 31 3.79 -8.67 -13.59
N GLU A 32 3.40 -7.79 -14.52
CA GLU A 32 3.51 -6.35 -14.35
C GLU A 32 2.65 -5.84 -13.18
N LYS A 33 1.45 -6.40 -12.99
CA LYS A 33 0.56 -6.03 -11.89
C LYS A 33 1.05 -6.51 -10.52
N THR A 34 1.70 -7.66 -10.44
CA THR A 34 2.12 -8.27 -9.17
C THR A 34 3.54 -7.90 -8.79
N LEU A 35 4.46 -7.80 -9.74
CA LEU A 35 5.90 -7.59 -9.49
C LEU A 35 6.45 -6.32 -10.12
N GLY A 36 5.75 -5.72 -11.09
CA GLY A 36 6.24 -4.55 -11.84
C GLY A 36 7.36 -4.84 -12.83
N HIS A 37 7.56 -6.12 -13.19
CA HIS A 37 8.50 -6.55 -14.21
C HIS A 37 8.10 -7.94 -14.75
N SER A 38 8.62 -8.31 -15.93
CA SER A 38 8.34 -9.60 -16.58
C SER A 38 9.42 -10.69 -16.36
N GLN A 39 10.27 -10.56 -15.34
CA GLN A 39 11.32 -11.55 -15.07
C GLN A 39 10.74 -12.87 -14.56
N LEU A 40 11.20 -14.00 -15.12
CA LEU A 40 10.67 -15.34 -14.82
C LEU A 40 11.03 -15.84 -13.43
N LEU A 41 12.28 -15.68 -12.99
CA LEU A 41 12.74 -16.26 -11.73
C LEU A 41 12.06 -15.63 -10.49
N PRO A 42 12.01 -14.28 -10.34
CA PRO A 42 11.28 -13.68 -9.22
C PRO A 42 9.78 -13.97 -9.30
N PHE A 43 9.25 -14.13 -10.52
CA PHE A 43 7.86 -14.56 -10.72
C PHE A 43 7.60 -15.97 -10.20
N LEU A 44 8.43 -16.96 -10.56
CA LEU A 44 8.29 -18.32 -10.04
C LEU A 44 8.46 -18.38 -8.52
N HIS A 45 9.40 -17.62 -7.96
CA HIS A 45 9.56 -17.50 -6.51
C HIS A 45 8.29 -16.94 -5.85
N TYR A 46 7.75 -15.85 -6.38
CA TYR A 46 6.49 -15.26 -5.91
C TYR A 46 5.32 -16.24 -5.98
N GLU A 47 5.12 -16.91 -7.12
CA GLU A 47 4.02 -17.86 -7.30
C GLU A 47 4.14 -19.08 -6.40
N LEU A 48 5.34 -19.67 -6.28
CA LEU A 48 5.56 -20.81 -5.38
C LEU A 48 5.36 -20.44 -3.91
N ALA A 49 5.81 -19.25 -3.50
CA ALA A 49 5.61 -18.77 -2.13
C ALA A 49 4.11 -18.64 -1.80
N ASN A 50 3.32 -18.07 -2.71
CA ASN A 50 1.87 -17.94 -2.54
C ASN A 50 1.16 -19.30 -2.59
N LEU A 51 1.47 -20.13 -3.59
CA LEU A 51 0.81 -21.42 -3.79
C LEU A 51 1.02 -22.37 -2.61
N LEU A 52 2.24 -22.41 -2.05
CA LEU A 52 2.59 -23.38 -1.01
C LEU A 52 2.34 -22.87 0.40
N PHE A 53 2.52 -21.56 0.65
CA PHE A 53 2.61 -21.02 2.01
C PHE A 53 1.65 -19.86 2.31
N GLY A 54 0.97 -19.31 1.29
CA GLY A 54 0.08 -18.16 1.44
C GLY A 54 -1.01 -18.36 2.49
N ASP A 55 -1.65 -19.54 2.50
CA ASP A 55 -2.82 -19.82 3.34
C ASP A 55 -2.59 -20.82 4.48
N VAL A 56 -1.35 -21.29 4.67
CA VAL A 56 -1.01 -22.20 5.76
C VAL A 56 -1.28 -21.53 7.10
N SER A 57 -2.18 -22.10 7.89
CA SER A 57 -2.61 -21.51 9.16
C SER A 57 -1.66 -21.84 10.33
N GLY A 58 -1.76 -21.08 11.41
CA GLY A 58 -1.00 -21.31 12.65
C GLY A 58 0.46 -20.86 12.61
N SER A 59 1.20 -21.17 13.68
CA SER A 59 2.59 -20.75 13.88
C SER A 59 3.57 -21.29 12.84
N VAL A 60 3.32 -22.51 12.33
CA VAL A 60 4.08 -23.09 11.21
C VAL A 60 3.93 -22.21 9.96
N GLY A 61 2.73 -21.70 9.68
CA GLY A 61 2.48 -20.76 8.59
C GLY A 61 3.31 -19.49 8.71
N TYR A 62 3.43 -18.92 9.92
CA TYR A 62 4.29 -17.75 10.15
C TYR A 62 5.76 -18.03 9.82
N ALA A 63 6.29 -19.18 10.23
CA ALA A 63 7.68 -19.56 9.92
C ALA A 63 7.90 -19.77 8.42
N LEU A 64 6.98 -20.48 7.75
CA LEU A 64 7.06 -20.75 6.31
C LEU A 64 6.99 -19.46 5.50
N ARG A 65 6.04 -18.57 5.79
CA ARG A 65 5.94 -17.27 5.09
C ARG A 65 7.14 -16.38 5.37
N LYS A 66 7.66 -16.37 6.60
CA LYS A 66 8.88 -15.62 6.92
C LYS A 66 10.06 -16.06 6.03
N ILE A 67 10.24 -17.36 5.81
CA ILE A 67 11.33 -17.86 4.95
C ILE A 67 11.03 -17.56 3.48
N ALA A 68 9.84 -17.92 3.01
CA ALA A 68 9.48 -17.85 1.60
C ALA A 68 9.37 -16.42 1.06
N TYR A 69 8.88 -15.47 1.85
CA TYR A 69 8.63 -14.10 1.39
C TYR A 69 9.80 -13.14 1.63
N LYS A 70 10.76 -13.48 2.50
CA LYS A 70 11.88 -12.59 2.85
C LYS A 70 12.63 -12.07 1.62
N GLY A 71 12.89 -12.96 0.64
CA GLY A 71 13.63 -12.60 -0.58
C GLY A 71 12.84 -11.81 -1.62
N LEU A 72 11.52 -11.63 -1.42
CA LEU A 72 10.68 -10.85 -2.34
C LEU A 72 10.75 -9.35 -2.03
N PHE A 73 10.94 -8.99 -0.75
CA PHE A 73 10.96 -7.61 -0.30
C PHE A 73 12.21 -6.86 -0.76
N LYS A 74 12.09 -5.54 -0.94
CA LYS A 74 13.24 -4.64 -1.20
C LYS A 74 14.30 -4.77 -0.11
N GLN A 75 13.85 -4.73 1.14
CA GLN A 75 14.69 -4.80 2.32
C GLN A 75 13.89 -5.34 3.51
N VAL A 76 14.55 -6.14 4.35
CA VAL A 76 14.02 -6.58 5.64
C VAL A 76 15.13 -6.46 6.68
N ALA A 77 14.98 -5.56 7.64
CA ALA A 77 16.00 -5.31 8.66
C ALA A 77 16.11 -6.47 9.66
N GLY A 78 15.01 -7.14 10.01
CA GLY A 78 15.04 -8.40 10.76
C GLY A 78 13.82 -8.63 11.64
N GLY A 79 13.43 -9.88 11.85
CA GLY A 79 12.28 -10.23 12.70
C GLY A 79 10.96 -9.65 12.17
N PHE A 80 10.23 -10.42 11.39
CA PHE A 80 8.89 -10.04 10.96
C PHE A 80 7.96 -11.26 10.98
N ILE A 81 6.66 -10.99 11.04
CA ILE A 81 5.58 -11.98 10.95
C ILE A 81 4.66 -11.57 9.81
N LEU A 82 4.25 -12.54 9.00
CA LEU A 82 3.24 -12.37 7.97
C LEU A 82 2.07 -13.31 8.21
N GLY A 83 0.86 -12.75 8.27
CA GLY A 83 -0.40 -13.46 8.32
C GLY A 83 -0.68 -14.29 7.07
N LYS A 84 -1.75 -15.09 7.12
CA LYS A 84 -2.23 -15.83 5.96
C LYS A 84 -3.08 -14.94 5.05
N GLY A 85 -3.20 -15.33 3.78
CA GLY A 85 -4.03 -14.61 2.80
C GLY A 85 -3.59 -13.17 2.54
N ILE A 86 -2.34 -12.83 2.90
CA ILE A 86 -1.75 -11.54 2.55
C ILE A 86 -1.64 -11.41 1.04
N VAL A 87 -1.80 -10.21 0.54
CA VAL A 87 -1.57 -9.89 -0.86
C VAL A 87 -0.46 -8.86 -0.92
N ILE A 88 0.62 -9.18 -1.64
CA ILE A 88 1.77 -8.28 -1.77
C ILE A 88 1.99 -8.00 -3.25
N ARG A 89 1.98 -6.72 -3.63
CA ARG A 89 2.27 -6.27 -4.99
C ARG A 89 3.47 -5.34 -5.00
N HIS A 90 4.34 -5.56 -5.97
CA HIS A 90 5.65 -4.92 -6.12
C HIS A 90 6.47 -5.04 -4.84
N PRO A 91 6.70 -6.28 -4.34
CA PRO A 91 7.41 -6.50 -3.09
C PRO A 91 8.84 -5.92 -3.09
N ASN A 92 9.47 -5.84 -4.27
CA ASN A 92 10.76 -5.17 -4.49
C ASN A 92 10.75 -3.65 -4.23
N ARG A 93 9.59 -3.06 -3.92
CA ARG A 93 9.41 -1.67 -3.49
C ARG A 93 8.91 -1.54 -2.05
N ILE A 94 8.94 -2.62 -1.28
CA ILE A 94 8.49 -2.63 0.12
C ILE A 94 9.67 -2.92 1.03
N SER A 95 9.90 -2.03 1.99
CA SER A 95 10.95 -2.15 3.00
C SER A 95 10.35 -2.35 4.39
N LEU A 96 10.86 -3.35 5.11
CA LEU A 96 10.43 -3.68 6.47
C LEU A 96 11.57 -3.43 7.47
N GLY A 97 11.26 -2.72 8.55
CA GLY A 97 12.12 -2.54 9.71
C GLY A 97 12.24 -3.80 10.57
N GLN A 98 12.58 -3.60 11.83
CA GLN A 98 12.69 -4.64 12.84
C GLN A 98 11.37 -4.90 13.55
N ARG A 99 11.08 -6.16 13.88
CA ARG A 99 9.91 -6.54 14.70
C ARG A 99 8.58 -6.03 14.11
N VAL A 100 8.40 -6.23 12.80
CA VAL A 100 7.18 -5.86 12.08
C VAL A 100 6.19 -7.04 12.08
N ALA A 101 4.96 -6.80 12.52
CA ALA A 101 3.87 -7.77 12.43
C ALA A 101 2.84 -7.30 11.41
N ILE A 102 2.65 -8.09 10.34
CA ILE A 102 1.59 -7.88 9.36
C ILE A 102 0.63 -9.05 9.49
N ASP A 103 -0.60 -8.78 9.90
CA ASP A 103 -1.59 -9.80 10.21
C ASP A 103 -2.32 -10.30 8.95
N ASP A 104 -3.27 -11.22 9.15
CA ASP A 104 -4.00 -11.90 8.09
C ASP A 104 -4.72 -10.92 7.14
N TYR A 105 -4.77 -11.28 5.87
CA TYR A 105 -5.54 -10.60 4.83
C TYR A 105 -5.16 -9.12 4.60
N VAL A 106 -3.95 -8.72 5.00
CA VAL A 106 -3.40 -7.41 4.67
C VAL A 106 -3.02 -7.34 3.19
N LEU A 107 -3.40 -6.24 2.54
CA LEU A 107 -2.90 -5.87 1.22
C LEU A 107 -1.77 -4.85 1.35
N LEU A 108 -0.58 -5.19 0.87
CA LEU A 108 0.51 -4.25 0.63
C LEU A 108 0.70 -4.08 -0.88
N ASP A 109 0.47 -2.88 -1.39
CA ASP A 109 0.50 -2.61 -2.83
C ASP A 109 1.36 -1.39 -3.15
N ALA A 110 2.61 -1.64 -3.57
CA ALA A 110 3.57 -0.59 -3.93
C ALA A 110 3.60 -0.28 -5.44
N SER A 111 2.58 -0.69 -6.19
CA SER A 111 2.56 -0.57 -7.66
C SER A 111 2.67 0.88 -8.17
N GLY A 112 2.04 1.83 -7.48
CA GLY A 112 2.09 3.26 -7.79
C GLY A 112 2.90 4.10 -6.80
N ALA A 113 3.74 3.46 -5.96
CA ALA A 113 4.47 4.13 -4.89
C ALA A 113 5.77 4.86 -5.33
N GLY A 114 6.11 4.79 -6.62
CA GLY A 114 7.40 5.25 -7.14
C GLY A 114 8.58 4.46 -6.56
N GLU A 115 9.78 5.02 -6.67
CA GLU A 115 11.02 4.37 -6.20
C GLU A 115 11.20 4.38 -4.67
N ALA A 116 10.56 5.35 -4.00
CA ALA A 116 10.51 5.44 -2.54
C ALA A 116 9.71 4.27 -1.94
N GLY A 117 8.64 3.82 -2.61
CA GLY A 117 7.95 2.59 -2.24
C GLY A 117 7.07 2.70 -1.00
N ILE A 118 6.87 1.57 -0.33
CA ILE A 118 6.23 1.50 1.00
C ILE A 118 7.32 1.19 2.02
N GLY A 119 7.54 2.10 2.97
CA GLY A 119 8.47 1.92 4.08
C GLY A 119 7.72 1.68 5.38
N ILE A 120 8.03 0.58 6.07
CA ILE A 120 7.48 0.23 7.37
C ILE A 120 8.63 0.21 8.38
N GLY A 121 8.56 1.05 9.40
CA GLY A 121 9.56 1.20 10.45
C GLY A 121 9.65 0.01 11.41
N ASP A 122 10.40 0.21 12.49
CA ASP A 122 10.61 -0.77 13.54
C ASP A 122 9.39 -0.82 14.48
N ASP A 123 9.12 -1.99 15.07
CA ASP A 123 8.06 -2.19 16.07
C ASP A 123 6.66 -1.81 15.56
N VAL A 124 6.39 -2.07 14.28
CA VAL A 124 5.09 -1.75 13.65
C VAL A 124 4.17 -2.95 13.66
N ILE A 125 2.90 -2.71 13.99
CA ILE A 125 1.81 -3.67 13.87
C ILE A 125 0.82 -3.19 12.82
N ILE A 126 0.50 -4.06 11.87
CA ILE A 126 -0.57 -3.86 10.89
C ILE A 126 -1.58 -4.98 11.08
N SER A 127 -2.71 -4.64 11.71
CA SER A 127 -3.75 -5.60 12.05
C SER A 127 -4.52 -6.10 10.83
N ARG A 128 -5.34 -7.13 11.05
CA ARG A 128 -6.08 -7.84 10.00
C ARG A 128 -6.85 -6.90 9.06
N ASN A 129 -6.91 -7.30 7.78
CA ASN A 129 -7.66 -6.65 6.70
C ASN A 129 -7.23 -5.20 6.38
N CYS A 130 -6.08 -4.74 6.86
CA CYS A 130 -5.60 -3.42 6.45
C CYS A 130 -5.24 -3.40 4.95
N VAL A 131 -5.42 -2.25 4.33
CA VAL A 131 -4.97 -1.97 2.98
C VAL A 131 -3.94 -0.86 3.04
N VAL A 132 -2.70 -1.14 2.62
CA VAL A 132 -1.65 -0.13 2.48
C VAL A 132 -1.27 -0.06 1.02
N GLN A 133 -1.77 0.96 0.33
CA GLN A 133 -1.60 1.12 -1.10
C GLN A 133 -0.89 2.43 -1.44
N GLY A 134 0.29 2.29 -2.02
CA GLY A 134 0.98 3.34 -2.75
C GLY A 134 0.34 3.52 -4.13
N LYS A 135 -0.67 4.40 -4.27
CA LYS A 135 -1.48 4.47 -5.51
C LYS A 135 -0.89 5.42 -6.55
N THR A 136 -0.47 6.60 -6.14
CA THR A 136 0.27 7.56 -7.00
C THR A 136 1.42 8.24 -6.25
N GLY A 137 1.72 7.80 -5.03
CA GLY A 137 2.80 8.33 -4.20
C GLY A 137 3.26 7.32 -3.14
N PRO A 138 4.37 7.58 -2.46
CA PRO A 138 4.91 6.66 -1.45
C PRO A 138 4.07 6.62 -0.17
N VAL A 139 4.31 5.59 0.64
CA VAL A 139 3.76 5.48 2.01
C VAL A 139 4.92 5.22 2.97
N SER A 140 5.03 6.02 4.03
CA SER A 140 5.96 5.77 5.13
C SER A 140 5.18 5.62 6.45
N ILE A 141 5.50 4.55 7.18
CA ILE A 141 4.99 4.28 8.52
C ILE A 141 6.17 4.29 9.47
N GLY A 142 6.20 5.23 10.41
CA GLY A 142 7.25 5.40 11.40
C GLY A 142 7.26 4.29 12.45
N ASN A 143 8.23 4.37 13.36
CA ASN A 143 8.50 3.32 14.33
C ASN A 143 7.42 3.27 15.43
N LYS A 144 7.22 2.11 16.04
CA LYS A 144 6.30 1.91 17.18
C LYS A 144 4.86 2.32 16.88
N THR A 145 4.43 2.11 15.64
CA THR A 145 3.11 2.52 15.17
C THR A 145 2.21 1.30 15.02
N ASP A 146 0.95 1.44 15.43
CA ASP A 146 -0.06 0.39 15.37
C ASP A 146 -1.25 0.82 14.51
N LEU A 147 -1.55 0.01 13.50
CA LEU A 147 -2.76 0.11 12.68
C LEU A 147 -3.75 -0.97 13.13
N GLY A 148 -4.89 -0.53 13.66
CA GLY A 148 -6.02 -1.39 14.00
C GLY A 148 -6.69 -2.01 12.77
N CYS A 149 -7.60 -2.96 12.99
CA CYS A 149 -8.21 -3.72 11.90
C CYS A 149 -8.93 -2.84 10.87
N ASN A 150 -8.90 -3.27 9.61
CA ASN A 150 -9.59 -2.62 8.48
C ASN A 150 -9.18 -1.15 8.24
N VAL A 151 -7.97 -0.73 8.64
CA VAL A 151 -7.45 0.59 8.25
C VAL A 151 -7.10 0.60 6.77
N ILE A 152 -7.52 1.64 6.05
CA ILE A 152 -7.24 1.83 4.64
C ILE A 152 -6.32 3.04 4.48
N ILE A 153 -5.13 2.81 3.95
CA ILE A 153 -4.17 3.83 3.53
C ILE A 153 -4.10 3.80 1.99
N SER A 154 -4.44 4.91 1.34
CA SER A 154 -4.38 5.05 -0.12
C SER A 154 -3.74 6.37 -0.53
N SER A 155 -2.48 6.32 -0.95
CA SER A 155 -1.69 7.53 -1.22
C SER A 155 -2.05 8.20 -2.56
N GLY A 156 -2.42 9.48 -2.49
CA GLY A 156 -2.46 10.40 -3.62
C GLY A 156 -1.08 11.02 -3.87
N GLY A 157 -0.79 12.14 -3.20
CA GLY A 157 0.54 12.78 -3.17
C GLY A 157 1.56 12.15 -2.22
N GLY A 158 1.16 11.11 -1.48
CA GLY A 158 1.97 10.44 -0.47
C GLY A 158 1.24 10.33 0.87
N VAL A 159 1.70 9.44 1.75
CA VAL A 159 1.25 9.36 3.15
C VAL A 159 2.48 9.19 4.03
N VAL A 160 2.60 10.03 5.05
CA VAL A 160 3.65 9.99 6.05
C VAL A 160 3.00 9.85 7.42
N ILE A 161 3.23 8.71 8.07
CA ILE A 161 2.82 8.45 9.44
C ILE A 161 4.08 8.46 10.31
N GLY A 162 4.08 9.29 11.34
CA GLY A 162 5.18 9.45 12.28
C GLY A 162 5.40 8.24 13.18
N ASN A 163 6.17 8.48 14.24
CA ASN A 163 6.52 7.49 15.24
C ASN A 163 5.50 7.46 16.39
N SER A 164 5.35 6.29 17.01
CA SER A 164 4.48 6.10 18.19
C SER A 164 3.03 6.53 17.94
N VAL A 165 2.53 6.26 16.72
CA VAL A 165 1.17 6.60 16.32
C VAL A 165 0.26 5.41 16.57
N LEU A 166 -0.92 5.68 17.13
CA LEU A 166 -1.96 4.66 17.30
C LEU A 166 -3.15 4.99 16.41
N ILE A 167 -3.49 4.11 15.48
CA ILE A 167 -4.63 4.28 14.58
C ILE A 167 -5.63 3.19 14.90
N ALA A 168 -6.76 3.55 15.50
CA ALA A 168 -7.81 2.57 15.80
C ALA A 168 -8.45 2.01 14.51
N GLY A 169 -9.25 0.96 14.67
CA GLY A 169 -9.85 0.24 13.54
C GLY A 169 -10.76 1.09 12.65
N ASN A 170 -10.90 0.67 11.40
CA ASN A 170 -11.78 1.23 10.37
C ASN A 170 -11.47 2.70 9.98
N CYS A 171 -10.24 3.18 10.17
CA CYS A 171 -9.85 4.50 9.70
C CYS A 171 -9.56 4.50 8.19
N TYR A 172 -9.77 5.65 7.55
CA TYR A 172 -9.32 5.93 6.19
C TYR A 172 -8.29 7.06 6.20
N ILE A 173 -7.14 6.84 5.57
CA ILE A 173 -6.03 7.80 5.47
C ILE A 173 -5.63 7.91 4.02
N GLY A 174 -5.67 9.13 3.49
CA GLY A 174 -5.27 9.41 2.11
C GLY A 174 -6.38 10.08 1.34
N GLY A 175 -6.46 9.76 0.06
CA GLY A 175 -7.39 10.42 -0.85
C GLY A 175 -6.67 11.31 -1.84
N GLY A 176 -7.27 11.38 -3.02
CA GLY A 176 -7.06 12.45 -3.98
C GLY A 176 -8.42 13.12 -4.18
N ARG A 177 -8.42 14.43 -4.31
CA ARG A 177 -9.63 15.22 -4.48
C ARG A 177 -10.07 15.16 -5.93
N TYR A 178 -11.37 15.04 -6.16
CA TYR A 178 -11.89 15.14 -7.52
C TYR A 178 -12.06 16.60 -7.91
N ILE A 179 -11.74 16.91 -9.17
CA ILE A 179 -12.13 18.17 -9.77
C ILE A 179 -13.65 18.13 -9.94
N ALA A 180 -14.34 19.16 -9.48
CA ALA A 180 -15.80 19.24 -9.49
C ALA A 180 -16.30 20.52 -10.18
N ASP A 181 -15.46 21.10 -11.04
CA ASP A 181 -15.70 22.41 -11.65
C ASP A 181 -16.77 22.34 -12.77
N ARG A 182 -17.13 21.14 -13.24
CA ARG A 182 -18.11 20.92 -14.31
C ARG A 182 -19.28 20.05 -13.86
N LEU A 183 -20.50 20.46 -14.22
CA LEU A 183 -21.73 19.72 -13.91
C LEU A 183 -22.20 18.80 -15.05
N ASP A 184 -21.60 18.94 -16.22
CA ASP A 184 -21.96 18.23 -17.46
C ASP A 184 -21.05 17.04 -17.79
N ILE A 185 -20.03 16.78 -16.96
CA ILE A 185 -19.15 15.61 -17.05
C ILE A 185 -19.24 14.80 -15.74
N PRO A 186 -19.34 13.46 -15.78
CA PRO A 186 -19.29 12.63 -14.59
C PRO A 186 -18.02 12.87 -13.75
N MET A 187 -18.15 12.85 -12.41
CA MET A 187 -17.04 13.14 -11.47
C MET A 187 -15.74 12.37 -11.78
N MET A 188 -15.86 11.11 -12.25
CA MET A 188 -14.72 10.25 -12.57
C MET A 188 -13.91 10.67 -13.80
N GLU A 189 -14.48 11.50 -14.68
CA GLU A 189 -13.85 11.99 -15.91
C GLU A 189 -13.29 13.41 -15.76
N GLN A 190 -13.62 14.11 -14.66
CA GLN A 190 -13.17 15.48 -14.42
C GLN A 190 -11.71 15.56 -13.94
N GLY A 191 -11.14 14.43 -13.52
CA GLY A 191 -9.75 14.33 -13.05
C GLY A 191 -9.62 14.38 -11.53
N VAL A 192 -8.41 14.08 -11.05
CA VAL A 192 -8.07 14.03 -9.63
C VAL A 192 -6.87 14.93 -9.39
N TYR A 193 -6.86 15.61 -8.25
CA TYR A 193 -5.73 16.40 -7.78
C TYR A 193 -5.42 16.07 -6.32
N THR A 194 -4.25 16.49 -5.87
CA THR A 194 -3.85 16.44 -4.47
C THR A 194 -3.38 17.82 -4.00
N LYS A 195 -3.50 18.07 -2.69
CA LYS A 195 -2.94 19.25 -2.02
C LYS A 195 -1.59 18.95 -1.36
N GLY A 196 -1.03 17.76 -1.58
CA GLY A 196 0.21 17.30 -0.97
C GLY A 196 0.04 15.96 -0.25
N PRO A 197 1.07 15.50 0.47
CA PRO A 197 0.97 14.27 1.25
C PRO A 197 0.03 14.43 2.44
N VAL A 198 -0.60 13.34 2.87
CA VAL A 198 -1.17 13.28 4.23
C VAL A 198 -0.02 13.10 5.22
N VAL A 199 0.05 13.95 6.25
CA VAL A 199 1.06 13.87 7.31
C VAL A 199 0.36 13.68 8.64
N ILE A 200 0.63 12.56 9.31
CA ILE A 200 0.26 12.29 10.70
C ILE A 200 1.55 12.34 11.51
N GLU A 201 1.66 13.31 12.41
CA GLU A 201 2.87 13.52 13.21
C GLU A 201 3.05 12.49 14.32
N ASP A 202 4.21 12.56 14.98
CA ASP A 202 4.59 11.66 16.06
C ASP A 202 3.63 11.75 17.26
N GLY A 203 3.34 10.59 17.87
CA GLY A 203 2.51 10.51 19.09
C GLY A 203 1.01 10.75 18.88
N VAL A 204 0.55 10.88 17.63
CA VAL A 204 -0.87 11.07 17.32
C VAL A 204 -1.67 9.80 17.60
N TRP A 205 -2.90 9.98 18.08
CA TRP A 205 -3.90 8.93 18.18
C TRP A 205 -5.11 9.26 17.30
N LEU A 206 -5.51 8.34 16.45
CA LEU A 206 -6.76 8.40 15.68
C LEU A 206 -7.79 7.44 16.27
N GLY A 207 -8.93 7.99 16.67
CA GLY A 207 -10.09 7.21 17.11
C GLY A 207 -10.70 6.40 15.96
N ALA A 208 -11.46 5.36 16.31
CA ALA A 208 -12.01 4.43 15.32
C ALA A 208 -12.93 5.15 14.32
N GLY A 209 -12.81 4.81 13.04
CA GLY A 209 -13.62 5.40 11.97
C GLY A 209 -13.18 6.79 11.51
N ALA A 210 -12.03 7.30 11.98
CA ALA A 210 -11.51 8.59 11.52
C ALA A 210 -11.19 8.59 10.02
N VAL A 211 -11.40 9.73 9.37
CA VAL A 211 -11.09 9.95 7.96
C VAL A 211 -10.12 11.12 7.86
N VAL A 212 -8.92 10.89 7.34
CA VAL A 212 -7.87 11.91 7.15
C VAL A 212 -7.60 12.06 5.66
N LEU A 213 -7.92 13.25 5.13
CA LEU A 213 -7.73 13.60 3.73
C LEU A 213 -6.47 14.44 3.52
N ASP A 214 -6.05 14.57 2.27
CA ASP A 214 -4.84 15.29 1.86
C ASP A 214 -4.98 16.83 1.89
N GLY A 215 -3.95 17.52 2.37
CA GLY A 215 -3.86 18.98 2.56
C GLY A 215 -4.77 19.53 3.65
#